data_AF-A0A8J7WVI6-F1
#
_entry.id   AF-A0A8J7WVI6-F1
#
_cell.length_a   1.000
_cell.length_b   1.000
_cell.length_c   1.000
_cell.angle_alpha   90.00
_cell.angle_beta   90.00
_cell.angle_gamma   90.00
#
_symmetry.space_group_name_H-M   'P 1'
#
loop_
_entity.id
_entity.type
_entity.pdbx_description
1 polymer ?
#
loop_
_entity_poly.entity_id
_entity_poly.type
_entity_poly.pdbx_seq_one_letter_code
_entity_poly.pdbx_strand_id
1 'polypeptide(L)' 'MKLLLTSGGVSNQSIRDALVDMLGKPIAESTALCIPTAMYAMPGTAVMTCRSPGRPPPPWSSWGGSPWGCWS' A
#
# COMPACT_ATOMS: atom_id res chain seq x y z
N MET A 1 -19.05 -14.42 -3.17
CA MET A 1 -18.03 -13.42 -2.77
C MET A 1 -16.65 -14.03 -3.02
N LYS A 2 -15.62 -13.24 -3.37
CA LYS A 2 -14.24 -13.72 -3.62
C LYS A 2 -13.30 -12.97 -2.70
N LEU A 3 -12.47 -13.68 -1.92
CA LEU A 3 -11.54 -13.10 -0.95
C LEU A 3 -10.19 -13.81 -1.04
N LEU A 4 -9.11 -13.03 -0.95
CA LEU A 4 -7.73 -13.53 -0.92
C LEU A 4 -7.05 -13.04 0.35
N LEU A 5 -6.75 -13.96 1.25
CA LEU A 5 -6.07 -13.68 2.51
C LEU A 5 -4.56 -13.82 2.31
N THR A 6 -3.81 -12.78 2.67
CA THR A 6 -2.35 -12.77 2.56
C THR A 6 -1.77 -12.18 3.84
N SER A 7 -0.61 -12.66 4.29
CA SER A 7 0.09 -12.13 5.46
C SER A 7 0.86 -10.85 5.19
N GLY A 8 1.24 -10.59 3.92
CA GLY A 8 2.10 -9.48 3.53
C GLY A 8 1.69 -8.81 2.21
N GLY A 9 0.44 -8.94 1.79
CA GLY A 9 -0.06 -8.37 0.53
C GLY A 9 0.41 -9.11 -0.73
N VAL A 10 0.42 -8.40 -1.85
CA VAL A 10 0.68 -8.93 -3.20
C VAL A 10 2.18 -8.86 -3.55
N SER A 11 2.96 -9.63 -2.82
CA SER A 11 4.44 -9.56 -2.86
C SER A 11 5.10 -10.64 -3.73
N ASN A 12 4.39 -11.72 -4.05
CA ASN A 12 4.90 -12.82 -4.87
C ASN A 12 4.05 -13.01 -6.13
N GLN A 13 4.63 -13.61 -7.17
CA GLN A 13 3.98 -13.87 -8.45
C GLN A 13 2.75 -14.77 -8.29
N SER A 14 2.80 -15.82 -7.47
CA SER A 14 1.66 -16.72 -7.26
C SER A 14 0.42 -16.02 -6.70
N ILE A 15 0.61 -15.03 -5.80
CA ILE A 15 -0.46 -14.20 -5.23
C ILE A 15 -1.04 -13.27 -6.31
N ARG A 16 -0.18 -12.72 -7.18
CA ARG A 16 -0.59 -11.88 -8.31
C ARG A 16 -1.44 -12.68 -9.29
N ASP A 17 -1.01 -13.88 -9.62
CA ASP A 17 -1.71 -14.75 -10.58
C ASP A 17 -3.08 -15.15 -10.04
N ALA A 18 -3.15 -15.58 -8.76
CA ALA A 18 -4.42 -15.88 -8.10
C ALA A 18 -5.38 -14.67 -8.10
N LEU A 19 -4.85 -13.45 -7.90
CA LEU A 19 -5.64 -12.22 -7.94
C LEU A 19 -6.18 -11.91 -9.34
N VAL A 20 -5.35 -12.05 -10.38
CA VAL A 20 -5.78 -11.87 -11.78
C VAL A 20 -6.87 -12.87 -12.16
N ASP A 21 -6.71 -14.13 -11.77
CA ASP A 21 -7.67 -15.19 -12.07
C ASP A 21 -9.03 -14.94 -11.39
N MET A 22 -9.03 -14.43 -10.16
CA MET A 22 -10.27 -14.03 -9.48
C MET A 22 -10.95 -12.81 -10.10
N LEU A 23 -10.16 -11.83 -10.56
CA LEU A 23 -10.65 -10.58 -11.15
C LEU A 23 -11.13 -10.75 -12.60
N GLY A 24 -10.58 -11.72 -13.33
CA GLY A 24 -10.86 -11.95 -14.76
C GLY A 24 -10.33 -10.84 -15.68
N LYS A 25 -9.45 -9.97 -15.15
CA LYS A 25 -8.82 -8.87 -15.87
C LYS A 25 -7.46 -8.51 -15.24
N PRO A 26 -6.55 -7.85 -15.98
CA PRO A 26 -5.29 -7.40 -15.43
C PRO A 26 -5.47 -6.44 -14.24
N ILE A 27 -4.54 -6.51 -13.27
CA ILE A 27 -4.54 -5.62 -12.09
C ILE A 27 -4.44 -4.13 -12.52
N ALA A 28 -3.72 -3.84 -13.61
CA ALA A 28 -3.55 -2.48 -14.14
C ALA A 28 -4.86 -1.85 -14.65
N GLU A 29 -5.85 -2.66 -15.02
CA GLU A 29 -7.17 -2.22 -15.48
C GLU A 29 -8.23 -2.31 -14.38
N SER A 30 -7.78 -2.58 -13.15
CA SER A 30 -8.64 -2.73 -11.97
C SER A 30 -8.57 -1.48 -11.10
N THR A 31 -9.70 -1.13 -10.50
CA THR A 31 -9.78 -0.05 -9.51
C THR A 31 -9.75 -0.67 -8.12
N ALA A 32 -8.83 -0.21 -7.27
CA ALA A 32 -8.67 -0.70 -5.91
C ALA A 32 -8.89 0.43 -4.91
N LEU A 33 -9.61 0.13 -3.83
CA LEU A 33 -9.71 0.99 -2.65
C LEU A 33 -8.76 0.44 -1.57
N CYS A 34 -7.72 1.20 -1.26
CA CYS A 34 -6.83 0.89 -0.15
C CYS A 34 -7.44 1.41 1.16
N ILE A 35 -7.56 0.55 2.18
CA ILE A 35 -7.98 0.94 3.53
C ILE A 35 -6.78 0.76 4.47
N PRO A 36 -5.95 1.80 4.67
CA PRO A 36 -4.68 1.68 5.39
C PRO A 36 -4.82 1.82 6.91
N THR A 37 -6.02 1.75 7.47
CA THR A 37 -6.28 2.02 8.90
C THR A 37 -5.46 1.13 9.84
N ALA A 38 -5.24 -0.14 9.47
CA ALA A 38 -4.42 -1.08 10.25
C ALA A 38 -2.96 -0.61 10.40
N MET A 39 -2.45 0.18 9.45
CA MET A 39 -1.08 0.67 9.50
C MET A 39 -0.86 1.67 10.64
N TYR A 40 -1.90 2.36 11.17
CA TYR A 40 -1.73 3.31 12.26
C TYR A 40 -1.13 2.70 13.54
N ALA A 41 -1.26 1.39 13.73
CA ALA A 41 -0.69 0.69 14.88
C ALA A 41 0.83 0.40 14.75
N MET A 42 1.42 0.64 13.58
CA MET A 42 2.80 0.30 13.28
C MET A 42 3.71 1.56 13.35
N PRO A 43 4.85 1.53 14.05
CA PRO A 43 5.78 2.67 14.06
C PRO A 43 6.30 3.00 12.66
N GLY A 44 6.36 4.29 12.29
CA GLY A 44 6.93 4.75 11.02
C GLY A 44 6.02 4.64 9.78
N THR A 45 4.90 3.91 9.84
CA THR A 45 3.97 3.76 8.71
C THR A 45 2.94 4.89 8.61
N ALA A 46 2.74 5.67 9.69
CA ALA A 46 1.84 6.83 9.70
C ALA A 46 2.22 7.89 8.64
N VAL A 47 3.50 7.94 8.26
CA VAL A 47 4.01 8.79 7.17
C VAL A 47 3.59 8.26 5.81
N MET A 48 3.63 6.94 5.64
CA MET A 48 3.22 6.23 4.43
C MET A 48 1.70 6.34 4.22
N THR A 49 0.90 6.31 5.29
CA THR A 49 -0.55 6.54 5.21
C THR A 49 -0.90 8.00 4.92
N CYS A 50 -0.11 8.95 5.45
CA CYS A 50 -0.27 10.37 5.12
C CYS A 50 0.09 10.69 3.67
N ARG A 51 0.92 9.88 3.01
CA ARG A 51 1.29 10.03 1.59
C ARG A 51 0.38 9.25 0.63
N SER A 52 -0.86 8.99 1.04
CA SER A 52 -1.90 8.52 0.12
C SER A 52 -2.18 9.62 -0.94
N PRO A 53 -2.48 9.27 -2.20
CA PRO A 53 -2.71 10.25 -3.25
C PRO A 53 -3.79 11.26 -2.83
N GLY A 54 -3.43 12.54 -2.76
CA GLY A 54 -4.32 13.65 -2.39
C GLY A 54 -4.06 14.33 -1.04
N ARG A 55 -3.13 13.84 -0.20
CA ARG A 55 -2.72 14.54 1.04
C ARG A 55 -1.39 15.29 0.90
N PRO A 56 -1.27 16.52 1.44
CA PRO A 56 0.02 17.20 1.51
C PRO A 56 0.97 16.48 2.47
N PRO A 57 2.30 16.60 2.27
CA PRO A 57 3.28 16.06 3.19
C PRO A 57 3.04 16.61 4.61
N PRO A 58 3.26 15.81 5.66
CA PRO A 58 3.08 16.28 7.02
C PRO A 58 4.12 17.37 7.35
N PRO A 59 3.77 18.35 8.21
CA PRO A 59 4.55 19.57 8.41
C PRO A 59 5.98 19.35 8.93
N TRP A 60 6.29 18.18 9.48
CA TRP A 60 7.62 17.84 9.98
C TRP A 60 8.59 17.38 8.89
N SER A 61 8.16 17.25 7.63
CA SER A 61 9.04 16.92 6.49
C SER A 61 10.13 17.98 6.20
N SER A 62 10.02 19.18 6.77
CA SER A 62 11.06 20.22 6.71
C SER A 62 12.20 20.02 7.73
N TRP A 63 12.02 19.12 8.70
CA TRP A 63 13.00 18.82 9.75
C TRP A 63 13.95 17.71 9.30
N GLY A 64 14.73 17.96 8.25
CA GLY A 64 16.04 17.34 7.95
C GLY A 64 16.16 15.80 7.85
N GLY A 65 15.08 15.02 8.05
CA GLY A 65 15.10 13.57 7.95
C GLY A 65 14.82 13.14 6.52
N SER A 66 15.85 12.70 5.82
CA SER A 66 15.77 12.23 4.44
C SER A 66 14.64 11.19 4.24
N PRO A 67 13.67 11.42 3.35
CA PRO A 67 12.62 10.43 3.01
C PRO A 67 13.14 9.22 2.21
N TRP A 68 14.44 9.18 1.94
CA TRP A 68 15.10 8.24 1.04
C TRP A 68 15.37 6.85 1.63
N GLY A 69 15.12 6.63 2.92
CA GLY A 69 15.36 5.32 3.58
C GLY A 69 14.24 4.29 3.43
N CYS A 70 13.15 4.61 2.71
CA CYS A 70 11.98 3.72 2.59
C CYS A 70 11.83 3.11 1.19
N TRP A 71 12.78 3.39 0.30
CA TRP A 71 12.94 2.79 -1.04
C TRP A 71 14.38 2.24 -1.23
N SER A 72 14.96 1.69 -0.17
CA SER A 72 16.14 0.82 -0.22
C SER A 72 15.85 -0.49 0.52
#